data_AF-A0A9W9RNX5-F1
#
_entry.id   AF-A0A9W9RNX5-F1
#
_cell.length_a   1.000
_cell.length_b   1.000
_cell.length_c   1.000
_cell.angle_alpha   90.00
_cell.angle_beta   90.00
_cell.angle_gamma   90.00
#
_symmetry.space_group_name_H-M   'P 1'
#
loop_
_entity.id
_entity.type
_entity.pdbx_description
1 polymer ?
#
loop_
_entity_poly.entity_id
_entity_poly.type
_entity_poly.pdbx_seq_one_letter_code
_entity_poly.pdbx_strand_id
1 'polypeptide(L)'
;MLSGGDLDLQLALTLLLALFEWESGSVEACFMHITGADALSLTSHDQISKTSSGLRLLGSWAEMRTQKNGHKLPFRPLDEELIGDRTTQTMILSKRIAGHSIPSLSFLLTEAYCLRNRLVLQSCMNLNGIDSESTLRICRAWYSRAFDFTFEEYPETEVHSTLSLEDLLFRLSTTRWLLEEWRAALPAKALPSPLQTSVIYTLRPTRLHPAPVLQLTRFIFQECGAAIQFLRYQIGCFLSSRDILDSYLTRSRPPLPNEPLGPEATLILSIIESLDPSEDSLHYTFDEGILWILNVLPVCIPDIRVTSYLLDIILPRLEHYGSFKPLLFDLKTRQMLVGIHSEIEAGRLPLLYDPNVLITDDIALNNNRLGSKAAVLGRTLEGGSFQDVVELPPVAVSRGTFIQ
;
A
#
# COMPACT_ATOMS: atom_id res chain seq x y z
N MET A 1 2.42 -39.26 11.11
CA MET A 1 3.21 -38.01 11.17
C MET A 1 3.92 -37.89 9.84
N LEU A 2 3.71 -36.79 9.12
CA LEU A 2 4.42 -36.51 7.87
C LEU A 2 5.91 -36.32 8.17
N SER A 3 6.78 -36.70 7.24
CA SER A 3 8.21 -36.43 7.39
C SER A 3 8.49 -34.94 7.14
N GLY A 4 9.59 -34.39 7.66
CA GLY A 4 9.96 -32.98 7.43
C GLY A 4 10.08 -32.61 5.94
N GLY A 5 10.49 -33.57 5.09
CA GLY A 5 10.54 -33.36 3.64
C GLY A 5 9.17 -33.27 2.97
N ASP A 6 8.16 -33.96 3.49
CA ASP A 6 6.80 -33.89 2.98
C ASP A 6 6.14 -32.54 3.33
N LEU A 7 6.46 -31.98 4.50
CA LEU A 7 5.98 -30.67 4.95
C LEU A 7 6.62 -29.53 4.13
N ASP A 8 7.92 -29.59 3.87
CA ASP A 8 8.62 -28.64 2.99
C ASP A 8 7.99 -28.62 1.60
N LEU A 9 7.71 -29.80 1.03
CA LEU A 9 7.08 -29.92 -0.29
C LEU A 9 5.66 -29.33 -0.30
N GLN A 10 4.85 -29.60 0.72
CA GLN A 10 3.49 -29.05 0.84
C GLN A 10 3.51 -27.53 0.94
N LEU A 11 4.40 -26.96 1.75
CA LEU A 11 4.54 -25.51 1.86
C LEU A 11 5.00 -24.92 0.52
N ALA A 12 6.00 -25.52 -0.13
CA ALA A 12 6.47 -25.07 -1.43
C ALA A 12 5.37 -25.07 -2.49
N LEU A 13 4.60 -26.16 -2.60
CA LEU A 13 3.48 -26.26 -3.53
C LEU A 13 2.41 -25.21 -3.24
N THR A 14 2.08 -24.99 -1.96
CA THR A 14 1.07 -24.02 -1.56
C THR A 14 1.49 -22.59 -1.91
N LEU A 15 2.75 -22.23 -1.66
CA LEU A 15 3.30 -20.92 -2.03
C LEU A 15 3.38 -20.73 -3.55
N LEU A 16 3.73 -21.78 -4.30
CA LEU A 16 3.72 -21.74 -5.77
C LEU A 16 2.31 -21.56 -6.34
N LEU A 17 1.30 -22.20 -5.75
CA LEU A 17 -0.09 -22.00 -6.13
C LEU A 17 -0.55 -20.58 -5.80
N ALA A 18 -0.21 -20.06 -4.62
CA ALA A 18 -0.48 -18.66 -4.28
C ALA A 18 0.14 -17.69 -5.29
N LEU A 19 1.40 -17.92 -5.68
CA LEU A 19 2.11 -17.14 -6.70
C LEU A 19 1.43 -17.22 -8.06
N PHE A 20 1.05 -18.43 -8.49
CA PHE A 20 0.35 -18.62 -9.77
C PHE A 20 -0.99 -17.87 -9.78
N GLU A 21 -1.78 -18.00 -8.72
CA GLU A 21 -3.08 -17.34 -8.60
C GLU A 21 -2.93 -15.82 -8.53
N TRP A 22 -1.87 -15.30 -7.90
CA TRP A 22 -1.55 -13.88 -7.90
C TRP A 22 -1.32 -13.33 -9.31
N GLU A 23 -0.58 -14.09 -10.12
CA GLU A 23 -0.10 -13.63 -11.43
C GLU A 23 -1.10 -13.85 -12.56
N SER A 24 -1.88 -14.93 -12.48
CA SER A 24 -2.66 -15.43 -13.62
C SER A 24 -4.04 -15.94 -13.23
N GLY A 25 -4.33 -16.02 -11.94
CA GLY A 25 -5.57 -16.57 -11.43
C GLY A 25 -6.41 -15.51 -10.72
N SER A 26 -7.00 -15.90 -9.59
CA SER A 26 -7.83 -15.02 -8.79
C SER A 26 -7.13 -14.63 -7.48
N VAL A 27 -7.27 -13.37 -7.07
CA VAL A 27 -6.78 -12.91 -5.77
C VAL A 27 -7.42 -13.72 -4.62
N GLU A 28 -8.62 -14.27 -4.81
CA GLU A 28 -9.33 -15.11 -3.84
C GLU A 28 -8.59 -16.44 -3.63
N ALA A 29 -8.33 -17.17 -4.72
CA ALA A 29 -7.59 -18.42 -4.65
C ALA A 29 -6.18 -18.17 -4.11
N CYS A 30 -5.53 -17.05 -4.47
CA CYS A 30 -4.26 -16.67 -3.87
C CYS A 30 -4.37 -16.56 -2.34
N PHE A 31 -5.36 -15.83 -1.82
CA PHE A 31 -5.55 -15.66 -0.39
C PHE A 31 -5.88 -16.97 0.31
N MET A 32 -6.67 -17.85 -0.31
CA MET A 32 -6.95 -19.20 0.19
C MET A 32 -5.67 -20.03 0.30
N HIS A 33 -4.78 -19.97 -0.69
CA HIS A 33 -3.49 -20.64 -0.62
C HIS A 33 -2.59 -20.03 0.46
N ILE A 34 -2.56 -18.71 0.62
CA ILE A 34 -1.80 -18.05 1.71
C ILE A 34 -2.35 -18.48 3.08
N THR A 35 -3.68 -18.58 3.25
CA THR A 35 -4.29 -19.11 4.48
C THR A 35 -3.91 -20.58 4.73
N GLY A 36 -3.84 -21.39 3.67
CA GLY A 36 -3.31 -22.76 3.76
C GLY A 36 -1.83 -22.79 4.20
N ALA A 37 -1.01 -21.90 3.64
CA ALA A 37 0.38 -21.74 4.02
C ALA A 37 0.55 -21.25 5.47
N ASP A 38 -0.33 -20.36 5.95
CA ASP A 38 -0.40 -19.93 7.34
C ASP A 38 -0.63 -21.14 8.25
N ALA A 39 -1.64 -21.96 7.95
CA ALA A 39 -1.97 -23.13 8.76
C ALA A 39 -0.77 -24.12 8.83
N LEU A 40 -0.13 -24.41 7.69
CA LEU A 40 1.05 -25.28 7.64
C LEU A 40 2.23 -24.70 8.42
N SER A 41 2.54 -23.42 8.18
CA SER A 41 3.70 -22.75 8.78
C SER A 41 3.57 -22.62 10.30
N LEU A 42 2.36 -22.35 10.80
CA LEU A 42 2.12 -22.20 12.24
C LEU A 42 2.03 -23.55 12.97
N THR A 43 1.36 -24.54 12.39
CA THR A 43 1.20 -25.86 13.04
C THR A 43 2.46 -26.71 13.00
N SER A 44 3.31 -26.50 11.99
CA SER A 44 4.49 -27.32 11.72
C SER A 44 5.80 -26.52 11.72
N HIS A 45 5.81 -25.31 12.31
CA HIS A 45 6.96 -24.40 12.34
C HIS A 45 8.27 -25.09 12.75
N ASP A 46 8.26 -25.78 13.90
CA ASP A 46 9.44 -26.43 14.46
C ASP A 46 9.98 -27.57 13.59
N GLN A 47 9.15 -28.15 12.73
CA GLN A 47 9.56 -29.24 11.83
C GLN A 47 10.15 -28.68 10.55
N ILE A 48 9.49 -27.68 9.97
CA ILE A 48 9.92 -27.00 8.73
C ILE A 48 11.22 -26.21 8.97
N SER A 49 11.34 -25.53 10.12
CA SER A 49 12.52 -24.71 10.45
C SER A 49 13.82 -25.49 10.67
N LYS A 50 13.77 -26.84 10.71
CA LYS A 50 14.96 -27.70 10.88
C LYS A 50 15.76 -27.90 9.59
N THR A 51 15.18 -27.64 8.43
CA THR A 51 15.85 -27.78 7.13
C THR A 51 16.23 -26.41 6.56
N SER A 52 17.28 -26.35 5.74
CA SER A 52 17.66 -25.10 5.06
C SER A 52 16.63 -24.70 4.01
N SER A 53 15.99 -25.67 3.33
CA SER A 53 14.87 -25.46 2.42
C SER A 53 13.65 -24.90 3.15
N GLY A 54 13.24 -25.54 4.25
CA GLY A 54 12.08 -25.15 5.04
C GLY A 54 12.24 -23.74 5.62
N LEU A 55 13.44 -23.36 6.08
CA LEU A 55 13.69 -21.99 6.52
C LEU A 55 13.52 -20.95 5.40
N ARG A 56 13.93 -21.26 4.17
CA ARG A 56 13.73 -20.36 3.02
C ARG A 56 12.25 -20.26 2.66
N LEU A 57 11.52 -21.38 2.71
CA LEU A 57 10.08 -21.44 2.44
C LEU A 57 9.27 -20.66 3.49
N LEU A 58 9.61 -20.81 4.77
CA LEU A 58 9.03 -19.98 5.84
C LEU A 58 9.32 -18.50 5.62
N GLY A 59 10.47 -18.19 5.03
CA GLY A 59 10.79 -16.84 4.61
C GLY A 59 9.85 -16.30 3.54
N SER A 60 9.71 -17.03 2.44
CA SER A 60 8.77 -16.67 1.37
C SER A 60 7.32 -16.60 1.85
N TRP A 61 6.91 -17.51 2.75
CA TRP A 61 5.62 -17.44 3.41
C TRP A 61 5.42 -16.13 4.18
N ALA A 62 6.41 -15.71 4.98
CA ALA A 62 6.34 -14.45 5.73
C ALA A 62 6.17 -13.24 4.80
N GLU A 63 6.88 -13.20 3.66
CA GLU A 63 6.73 -12.14 2.65
C GLU A 63 5.32 -12.12 2.03
N MET A 64 4.79 -13.28 1.62
CA MET A 64 3.44 -13.36 1.05
C MET A 64 2.35 -13.03 2.07
N ARG A 65 2.55 -13.42 3.34
CA ARG A 65 1.66 -13.05 4.44
C ARG A 65 1.65 -11.54 4.67
N THR A 66 2.83 -10.90 4.68
CA THR A 66 2.93 -9.44 4.75
C THR A 66 2.10 -8.80 3.64
N GLN A 67 2.25 -9.23 2.39
CA GLN A 67 1.47 -8.67 1.28
C GLN A 67 -0.04 -8.87 1.49
N LYS A 68 -0.48 -10.07 1.85
CA LYS A 68 -1.88 -10.32 2.19
C LYS A 68 -2.42 -9.30 3.20
N ASN A 69 -1.62 -8.95 4.22
CA ASN A 69 -1.99 -7.93 5.21
C ASN A 69 -2.10 -6.52 4.60
N GLY A 70 -1.18 -6.14 3.69
CA GLY A 70 -1.22 -4.86 2.99
C GLY A 70 -2.48 -4.65 2.14
N HIS A 71 -3.13 -5.72 1.72
CA HIS A 71 -4.39 -5.70 0.97
C HIS A 71 -5.64 -5.77 1.87
N LYS A 72 -5.50 -5.92 3.19
CA LYS A 72 -6.67 -5.92 4.09
C LYS A 72 -7.26 -4.52 4.19
N LEU A 73 -8.58 -4.46 4.28
CA LEU A 73 -9.30 -3.21 4.53
C LEU A 73 -8.89 -2.62 5.89
N PRO A 74 -8.85 -1.28 6.04
CA PRO A 74 -8.36 -0.65 7.27
C PRO A 74 -9.16 -0.99 8.53
N PHE A 75 -10.39 -1.51 8.42
CA PHE A 75 -11.21 -1.94 9.56
C PHE A 75 -11.13 -3.45 9.85
N ARG A 76 -10.29 -4.19 9.14
CA ARG A 76 -9.96 -5.59 9.46
C ARG A 76 -8.92 -5.63 10.57
N PRO A 77 -8.93 -6.66 11.44
CA PRO A 77 -7.93 -6.82 12.48
C PRO A 77 -6.52 -6.75 11.91
N LEU A 78 -5.68 -5.95 12.54
CA LEU A 78 -4.24 -5.97 12.32
C LEU A 78 -3.65 -7.24 12.93
N ASP A 79 -2.50 -7.70 12.44
CA ASP A 79 -1.90 -8.94 12.93
C ASP A 79 -1.60 -8.88 14.44
N GLU A 80 -1.32 -7.69 14.97
CA GLU A 80 -1.10 -7.43 16.40
C GLU A 80 -2.37 -7.42 17.26
N GLU A 81 -3.54 -7.32 16.62
CA GLU A 81 -4.84 -7.42 17.29
C GLU A 81 -5.31 -8.88 17.37
N LEU A 82 -4.69 -9.79 16.61
CA LEU A 82 -5.05 -11.20 16.56
C LEU A 82 -4.38 -12.00 17.69
N ILE A 83 -5.10 -12.98 18.22
CA ILE A 83 -4.62 -13.91 19.24
C ILE A 83 -3.67 -14.94 18.59
N GLY A 84 -2.43 -15.02 19.10
CA GLY A 84 -1.46 -16.06 18.75
C GLY A 84 -0.06 -15.54 18.42
N ASP A 85 0.91 -16.46 18.32
CA ASP A 85 2.34 -16.16 18.10
C ASP A 85 2.67 -15.77 16.64
N ARG A 86 1.66 -15.47 15.82
CA ARG A 86 1.76 -15.28 14.36
C ARG A 86 2.64 -14.07 14.00
N THR A 87 2.42 -12.95 14.68
CA THR A 87 3.13 -11.69 14.46
C THR A 87 4.59 -11.80 14.88
N THR A 88 4.84 -12.40 16.05
CA THR A 88 6.19 -12.66 16.56
C THR A 88 6.98 -13.53 15.58
N GLN A 89 6.37 -14.61 15.07
CA GLN A 89 7.02 -15.53 14.13
C GLN A 89 7.30 -14.86 12.78
N THR A 90 6.35 -14.08 12.25
CA THR A 90 6.53 -13.34 11.00
C THR A 90 7.65 -12.31 11.12
N MET A 91 7.72 -11.57 12.23
CA MET A 91 8.79 -10.62 12.51
C MET A 91 10.15 -11.32 12.72
N ILE A 92 10.20 -12.45 13.42
CA ILE A 92 11.44 -13.23 13.59
C ILE A 92 11.94 -13.73 12.23
N LEU A 93 11.06 -14.25 11.40
CA LEU A 93 11.40 -14.73 10.06
C LEU A 93 11.84 -13.59 9.15
N SER A 94 11.15 -12.45 9.15
CA SER A 94 11.53 -11.29 8.32
C SER A 94 12.93 -10.77 8.65
N LYS A 95 13.30 -10.71 9.93
CA LYS A 95 14.68 -10.42 10.38
C LYS A 95 15.67 -11.45 9.85
N ARG A 96 15.32 -12.74 9.95
CA ARG A 96 16.19 -13.85 9.54
C ARG A 96 16.43 -13.89 8.03
N ILE A 97 15.41 -13.61 7.21
CA ILE A 97 15.51 -13.52 5.74
C ILE A 97 16.41 -12.36 5.33
N ALA A 98 16.23 -11.19 5.96
CA ALA A 98 17.10 -10.03 5.75
C ALA A 98 18.55 -10.30 6.16
N GLY A 99 18.81 -11.40 6.89
CA GLY A 99 20.14 -11.77 7.40
C GLY A 99 20.65 -10.81 8.47
N HIS A 100 19.78 -9.94 9.01
CA HIS A 100 20.13 -8.81 9.88
C HIS A 100 19.21 -8.76 11.10
N SER A 101 19.51 -7.91 12.09
CA SER A 101 18.65 -7.68 13.26
C SER A 101 17.35 -6.92 12.93
N ILE A 102 17.23 -6.41 11.70
CA ILE A 102 16.18 -5.51 11.23
C ILE A 102 15.23 -6.28 10.30
N PRO A 103 13.89 -6.13 10.43
CA PRO A 103 12.92 -6.71 9.50
C PRO A 103 13.18 -6.31 8.05
N SER A 104 12.62 -7.08 7.10
CA SER A 104 12.67 -6.71 5.68
C SER A 104 11.95 -5.38 5.43
N LEU A 105 12.40 -4.62 4.42
CA LEU A 105 11.79 -3.33 4.10
C LEU A 105 10.31 -3.44 3.71
N SER A 106 9.94 -4.51 3.00
CA SER A 106 8.54 -4.78 2.64
C SER A 106 7.65 -4.96 3.87
N PHE A 107 8.15 -5.69 4.89
CA PHE A 107 7.45 -5.82 6.17
C PHE A 107 7.20 -4.45 6.81
N LEU A 108 8.24 -3.63 6.95
CA LEU A 108 8.14 -2.30 7.56
C LEU A 108 7.21 -1.36 6.77
N LEU A 109 7.27 -1.40 5.44
CA LEU A 109 6.44 -0.59 4.57
C LEU A 109 4.96 -0.97 4.69
N THR A 110 4.66 -2.27 4.63
CA THR A 110 3.29 -2.76 4.78
C THR A 110 2.75 -2.47 6.18
N GLU A 111 3.54 -2.68 7.24
CA GLU A 111 3.15 -2.34 8.61
C GLU A 111 2.82 -0.84 8.73
N ALA A 112 3.69 0.03 8.22
CA ALA A 112 3.45 1.49 8.19
C ALA A 112 2.15 1.84 7.45
N TYR A 113 1.90 1.20 6.31
CA TYR A 113 0.69 1.43 5.51
C TYR A 113 -0.59 1.01 6.24
N CYS A 114 -0.62 -0.21 6.80
CA CYS A 114 -1.77 -0.72 7.55
C CYS A 114 -2.07 0.13 8.79
N LEU A 115 -1.04 0.45 9.59
CA LEU A 115 -1.17 1.29 10.79
C LEU A 115 -1.65 2.70 10.42
N ARG A 116 -1.06 3.32 9.39
CA ARG A 116 -1.46 4.65 8.91
C ARG A 116 -2.91 4.65 8.47
N ASN A 117 -3.36 3.65 7.70
CA ASN A 117 -4.73 3.61 7.22
C ASN A 117 -5.73 3.41 8.37
N ARG A 118 -5.40 2.57 9.35
CA ARG A 118 -6.20 2.44 10.57
C ARG A 118 -6.27 3.76 11.35
N LEU A 119 -5.13 4.46 11.47
CA LEU A 119 -5.05 5.76 12.13
C LEU A 119 -5.93 6.81 11.44
N VAL A 120 -5.87 6.89 10.10
CA VAL A 120 -6.73 7.77 9.31
C VAL A 120 -8.20 7.45 9.53
N LEU A 121 -8.56 6.16 9.47
CA LEU A 121 -9.92 5.68 9.69
C LEU A 121 -10.45 6.17 11.05
N GLN A 122 -9.78 5.80 12.14
CA GLN A 122 -10.18 6.17 13.49
C GLN A 122 -10.19 7.69 13.70
N SER A 123 -9.20 8.41 13.17
CA SER A 123 -9.14 9.87 13.31
C SER A 123 -10.32 10.57 12.63
N CYS A 124 -10.70 10.13 11.42
CA CYS A 124 -11.86 10.68 10.72
C CYS A 124 -13.17 10.34 11.46
N MET A 125 -13.31 9.11 11.95
CA MET A 125 -14.48 8.68 12.71
C MET A 125 -14.65 9.45 14.02
N ASN A 126 -13.55 9.69 14.73
CA ASN A 126 -13.53 10.47 15.97
C ASN A 126 -14.04 11.91 15.74
N LEU A 127 -13.78 12.53 14.57
CA LEU A 127 -14.34 13.85 14.24
C LEU A 127 -15.87 13.85 14.16
N ASN A 128 -16.49 12.69 13.91
CA ASN A 128 -17.94 12.52 13.89
C ASN A 128 -18.49 12.03 15.24
N GLY A 129 -17.67 12.04 16.30
CA GLY A 129 -18.07 11.60 17.65
C GLY A 129 -18.16 10.09 17.82
N ILE A 130 -17.56 9.31 16.91
CA ILE A 130 -17.52 7.85 16.99
C ILE A 130 -16.18 7.44 17.60
N ASP A 131 -16.18 6.70 18.70
CA ASP A 131 -14.97 6.23 19.37
C ASP A 131 -14.22 5.13 18.59
N SER A 132 -12.97 4.87 18.96
CA SER A 132 -12.10 3.87 18.30
C SER A 132 -12.63 2.44 18.35
N GLU A 133 -13.34 2.05 19.42
CA GLU A 133 -13.89 0.70 19.61
C GLU A 133 -15.09 0.47 18.68
N SER A 134 -15.95 1.47 18.57
CA SER A 134 -17.13 1.47 17.69
C SER A 134 -16.77 1.67 16.21
N THR A 135 -15.63 2.31 15.92
CA THR A 135 -15.18 2.67 14.56
C THR A 135 -15.18 1.46 13.63
N LEU A 136 -14.51 0.36 14.00
CA LEU A 136 -14.35 -0.78 13.10
C LEU A 136 -15.69 -1.41 12.73
N ARG A 137 -16.58 -1.57 13.73
CA ARG A 137 -17.92 -2.13 13.54
C ARG A 137 -18.77 -1.25 12.62
N ILE A 138 -18.75 0.06 12.83
CA ILE A 138 -19.53 1.01 12.03
C ILE A 138 -19.03 1.06 10.59
N CYS A 139 -17.71 1.13 10.39
CA CYS A 139 -17.12 1.13 9.06
C CYS A 139 -17.40 -0.19 8.32
N ARG A 140 -17.33 -1.34 9.01
CA ARG A 140 -17.72 -2.64 8.46
C ARG A 140 -19.17 -2.63 7.98
N ALA A 141 -20.11 -2.19 8.83
CA ALA A 141 -21.53 -2.14 8.49
C ALA A 141 -21.85 -1.11 7.38
N TRP A 142 -21.12 0.01 7.32
CA TRP A 142 -21.21 0.95 6.22
C TRP A 142 -20.73 0.33 4.91
N TYR A 143 -19.55 -0.26 4.90
CA TYR A 143 -18.94 -0.86 3.70
C TYR A 143 -19.78 -2.03 3.18
N SER A 144 -20.30 -2.90 4.06
CA SER A 144 -21.27 -3.94 3.69
C SER A 144 -22.50 -3.42 2.96
N ARG A 145 -23.09 -2.31 3.44
CA ARG A 145 -24.23 -1.67 2.78
C ARG A 145 -23.85 -0.98 1.46
N ALA A 146 -22.70 -0.33 1.42
CA ALA A 146 -22.19 0.39 0.27
C ALA A 146 -21.96 -0.52 -0.95
N PHE A 147 -21.49 -1.74 -0.71
CA PHE A 147 -21.07 -2.68 -1.75
C PHE A 147 -21.96 -3.92 -1.84
N ASP A 148 -23.09 -3.94 -1.14
CA ASP A 148 -24.12 -4.98 -1.22
C ASP A 148 -23.58 -6.38 -0.89
N PHE A 149 -22.88 -6.50 0.24
CA PHE A 149 -22.37 -7.78 0.74
C PHE A 149 -22.28 -7.81 2.27
N THR A 150 -22.27 -9.02 2.85
CA THR A 150 -22.15 -9.22 4.30
C THR A 150 -20.75 -9.70 4.66
N PHE A 151 -20.07 -9.01 5.57
CA PHE A 151 -18.81 -9.49 6.14
C PHE A 151 -19.05 -10.64 7.11
N GLU A 152 -18.19 -11.66 7.11
CA GLU A 152 -18.19 -12.62 8.21
C GLU A 152 -17.65 -11.94 9.48
N GLU A 153 -18.30 -12.21 10.61
CA GLU A 153 -17.77 -11.75 11.89
C GLU A 153 -16.53 -12.56 12.23
N TYR A 154 -15.40 -11.89 12.49
CA TYR A 154 -14.28 -12.56 13.12
C TYR A 154 -14.77 -13.14 14.45
N PRO A 155 -14.46 -14.41 14.74
CA PRO A 155 -14.77 -14.98 16.04
C PRO A 155 -14.18 -14.08 17.12
N GLU A 156 -14.97 -13.68 18.12
CA GLU A 156 -14.49 -12.88 19.27
C GLU A 156 -13.30 -13.57 19.98
N THR A 157 -13.16 -14.89 19.80
CA THR A 157 -12.06 -15.71 20.30
C THR A 157 -10.73 -15.51 19.57
N GLU A 158 -10.67 -14.75 18.47
CA GLU A 158 -9.47 -14.55 17.66
C GLU A 158 -8.89 -13.12 17.75
N VAL A 159 -9.59 -12.17 18.39
CA VAL A 159 -9.17 -10.76 18.50
C VAL A 159 -9.04 -10.36 19.97
N HIS A 160 -7.87 -9.84 20.36
CA HIS A 160 -7.60 -9.43 21.76
C HIS A 160 -8.29 -8.10 22.10
N SER A 161 -7.93 -7.04 21.38
CA SER A 161 -8.42 -5.68 21.60
C SER A 161 -8.08 -4.81 20.39
N THR A 162 -8.98 -3.91 20.02
CA THR A 162 -8.69 -2.90 18.99
C THR A 162 -7.63 -1.92 19.49
N LEU A 163 -6.63 -1.62 18.67
CA LEU A 163 -5.61 -0.63 19.00
C LEU A 163 -6.22 0.77 19.13
N SER A 164 -5.82 1.48 20.19
CA SER A 164 -6.15 2.89 20.37
C SER A 164 -5.36 3.77 19.40
N LEU A 165 -5.76 5.05 19.24
CA LEU A 165 -4.99 6.01 18.47
C LEU A 165 -3.55 6.14 18.99
N GLU A 166 -3.37 6.16 20.31
CA GLU A 166 -2.04 6.27 20.95
C GLU A 166 -1.17 5.05 20.62
N ASP A 167 -1.73 3.84 20.67
CA ASP A 167 -1.03 2.61 20.31
C ASP A 167 -0.59 2.63 18.84
N LEU A 168 -1.46 3.07 17.93
CA LEU A 168 -1.14 3.17 16.50
C LEU A 168 0.01 4.15 16.26
N LEU A 169 -0.01 5.29 16.93
CA LEU A 169 1.02 6.32 16.83
C LEU A 169 2.36 5.86 17.41
N PHE A 170 2.32 5.18 18.56
CA PHE A 170 3.50 4.57 19.16
C PHE A 170 4.12 3.52 18.22
N ARG A 171 3.30 2.67 17.61
CA ARG A 171 3.78 1.65 16.65
C ARG A 171 4.35 2.28 15.39
N LEU A 172 3.69 3.28 14.80
CA LEU A 172 4.24 4.03 13.68
C LEU A 172 5.60 4.65 14.02
N SER A 173 5.77 5.18 15.23
CA SER A 173 7.08 5.69 15.68
C SER A 173 8.14 4.59 15.79
N THR A 174 7.74 3.37 16.19
CA THR A 174 8.63 2.19 16.23
C THR A 174 9.02 1.77 14.82
N THR A 175 8.07 1.69 13.88
CA THR A 175 8.34 1.39 12.46
C THR A 175 9.27 2.45 11.86
N ARG A 176 9.08 3.74 12.22
CA ARG A 176 9.95 4.83 11.78
C ARG A 176 11.40 4.63 12.24
N TRP A 177 11.60 4.27 13.50
CA TRP A 177 12.92 3.97 14.04
C TRP A 177 13.57 2.78 13.32
N LEU A 178 12.83 1.69 13.09
CA LEU A 178 13.33 0.51 12.36
C LEU A 178 13.72 0.84 10.90
N LEU A 179 12.98 1.73 10.24
CA LEU A 179 13.34 2.22 8.91
C LEU A 179 14.65 3.02 8.92
N GLU A 180 14.89 3.82 9.96
CA GLU A 180 16.14 4.57 10.11
C GLU A 180 17.33 3.64 10.34
N GLU A 181 17.16 2.60 11.15
CA GLU A 181 18.15 1.52 11.31
C GLU A 181 18.40 0.79 9.98
N TRP A 182 17.35 0.49 9.21
CA TRP A 182 17.48 -0.12 7.89
C TRP A 182 18.33 0.75 6.96
N ARG A 183 18.09 2.06 6.93
CA ARG A 183 18.89 3.01 6.14
C ARG A 183 20.33 3.09 6.63
N ALA A 184 20.56 3.08 7.94
CA ALA A 184 21.90 3.14 8.53
C ALA A 184 22.75 1.91 8.19
N ALA A 185 22.11 0.77 7.96
CA ALA A 185 22.78 -0.46 7.52
C ALA A 185 23.15 -0.48 6.03
N LEU A 186 22.63 0.45 5.21
CA LEU A 186 22.93 0.47 3.78
C LEU A 186 24.38 0.89 3.47
N PRO A 187 25.03 0.25 2.49
CA PRO A 187 26.31 0.73 2.00
C PRO A 187 26.14 2.06 1.26
N ALA A 188 27.14 2.94 1.30
CA ALA A 188 27.08 4.28 0.70
C ALA A 188 26.69 4.28 -0.80
N LYS A 189 27.08 3.24 -1.54
CA LYS A 189 26.74 3.05 -2.97
C LYS A 189 25.25 2.80 -3.24
N ALA A 190 24.49 2.36 -2.24
CA ALA A 190 23.04 2.16 -2.34
C ALA A 190 22.24 3.46 -2.07
N LEU A 191 22.92 4.54 -1.68
CA LEU A 191 22.29 5.84 -1.44
C LEU A 191 22.22 6.68 -2.72
N PRO A 192 21.16 7.50 -2.90
CA PRO A 192 21.04 8.37 -4.06
C PRO A 192 22.13 9.46 -4.06
N SER A 193 22.67 9.74 -5.23
CA SER A 193 23.53 10.90 -5.46
C SER A 193 22.74 11.96 -6.23
N PRO A 194 22.67 13.23 -5.76
CA PRO A 194 21.94 14.26 -6.46
C PRO A 194 22.60 14.57 -7.81
N LEU A 195 21.82 14.53 -8.88
CA LEU A 195 22.20 15.15 -10.15
C LEU A 195 21.96 16.65 -9.97
N GLN A 196 22.90 17.51 -10.39
CA GLN A 196 22.74 18.97 -10.32
C GLN A 196 21.65 19.53 -11.27
N THR A 197 20.81 18.65 -11.84
CA THR A 197 19.76 19.01 -12.78
C THR A 197 18.40 19.00 -12.07
N SER A 198 17.80 20.18 -11.95
CA SER A 198 16.38 20.32 -11.61
C SER A 198 15.53 20.22 -12.88
N VAL A 199 14.40 19.53 -12.79
CA VAL A 199 13.37 19.48 -13.83
C VAL A 199 12.18 20.29 -13.35
N ILE A 200 11.66 21.15 -14.22
CA ILE A 200 10.50 21.99 -13.92
C ILE A 200 9.36 21.57 -14.84
N TYR A 201 8.25 21.18 -14.24
CA TYR A 201 7.02 20.82 -14.93
C TYR A 201 5.98 21.93 -14.75
N THR A 202 5.39 22.36 -15.86
CA THR A 202 4.15 23.13 -15.86
C THR A 202 3.00 22.16 -16.08
N LEU A 203 2.24 21.90 -15.02
CA LEU A 203 1.15 20.93 -15.03
C LEU A 203 -0.12 21.56 -15.62
N ARG A 204 -1.09 20.72 -16.01
CA ARG A 204 -2.34 21.21 -16.59
C ARG A 204 -3.09 22.10 -15.58
N PRO A 205 -3.70 23.20 -16.05
CA PRO A 205 -4.57 24.01 -15.20
C PRO A 205 -5.81 23.20 -14.81
N THR A 206 -6.30 23.43 -13.60
CA THR A 206 -7.55 22.85 -13.11
C THR A 206 -8.66 23.88 -13.11
N ARG A 207 -9.90 23.47 -12.86
CA ARG A 207 -11.04 24.40 -12.81
C ARG A 207 -10.85 25.51 -11.78
N LEU A 208 -10.15 25.21 -10.69
CA LEU A 208 -9.96 26.11 -9.56
C LEU A 208 -8.61 26.82 -9.57
N HIS A 209 -7.63 26.34 -10.33
CA HIS A 209 -6.25 26.83 -10.21
C HIS A 209 -5.53 26.98 -11.55
N PRO A 210 -4.70 28.04 -11.70
CA PRO A 210 -3.82 28.18 -12.85
C PRO A 210 -2.79 27.05 -12.90
N ALA A 211 -2.21 26.83 -14.08
CA ALA A 211 -1.24 25.77 -14.36
C ALA A 211 -0.13 25.71 -13.29
N PRO A 212 -0.15 24.73 -12.38
CA PRO A 212 0.74 24.74 -11.25
C PRO A 212 2.14 24.27 -11.66
N VAL A 213 3.15 24.80 -10.99
CA VAL A 213 4.57 24.49 -11.26
C VAL A 213 5.07 23.49 -10.24
N LEU A 214 5.75 22.44 -10.73
CA LEU A 214 6.41 21.44 -9.91
C LEU A 214 7.89 21.40 -10.28
N GLN A 215 8.76 21.60 -9.29
CA GLN A 215 10.21 21.50 -9.46
C GLN A 215 10.73 20.27 -8.72
N LEU A 216 11.43 19.39 -9.44
CA LEU A 216 11.97 18.14 -8.93
C LEU A 216 13.47 18.05 -9.21
N THR A 217 14.18 17.31 -8.38
CA THR A 217 15.61 17.04 -8.56
C THR A 217 15.78 15.61 -9.08
N ARG A 218 16.63 15.40 -10.08
CA ARG A 218 16.99 14.04 -10.49
C ARG A 218 18.09 13.47 -9.62
N PHE A 219 18.01 12.18 -9.33
CA PHE A 219 19.00 11.41 -8.60
C PHE A 219 19.63 10.36 -9.53
N ILE A 220 20.87 9.99 -9.21
CA ILE A 220 21.52 8.83 -9.80
C ILE A 220 21.59 7.75 -8.73
N PHE A 221 21.20 6.53 -9.12
CA PHE A 221 21.38 5.31 -8.35
C PHE A 221 22.44 4.44 -9.04
N GLN A 222 23.41 3.93 -8.28
CA GLN A 222 24.52 3.14 -8.83
C GLN A 222 24.17 1.66 -9.00
N GLU A 223 23.19 1.17 -8.27
CA GLU A 223 22.77 -0.24 -8.27
C GLU A 223 21.37 -0.38 -8.87
N CYS A 224 21.19 -1.41 -9.70
CA CYS A 224 19.90 -1.79 -10.24
C CYS A 224 18.91 -2.09 -9.10
N GLY A 225 17.73 -1.49 -9.16
CA GLY A 225 16.69 -1.61 -8.11
C GLY A 225 16.95 -0.83 -6.82
N ALA A 226 18.07 -0.11 -6.66
CA ALA A 226 18.27 0.74 -5.48
C ALA A 226 17.27 1.90 -5.43
N ALA A 227 16.83 2.40 -6.60
CA ALA A 227 15.85 3.46 -6.70
C ALA A 227 14.50 3.06 -6.11
N ILE A 228 13.97 1.88 -6.47
CA ILE A 228 12.70 1.39 -5.93
C ILE A 228 12.79 1.05 -4.43
N GLN A 229 13.90 0.49 -3.97
CA GLN A 229 14.10 0.22 -2.53
C GLN A 229 14.19 1.51 -1.72
N PHE A 230 14.93 2.51 -2.22
CA PHE A 230 15.01 3.80 -1.56
C PHE A 230 13.67 4.52 -1.57
N LEU A 231 12.89 4.39 -2.66
CA LEU A 231 11.54 4.91 -2.74
C LEU A 231 10.62 4.26 -1.69
N ARG A 232 10.62 2.92 -1.59
CA ARG A 232 9.88 2.17 -0.55
C ARG A 232 10.24 2.65 0.86
N TYR A 233 11.54 2.83 1.13
CA TYR A 233 12.02 3.40 2.39
C TYR A 233 11.45 4.80 2.64
N GLN A 234 11.51 5.71 1.66
CA GLN A 234 10.97 7.07 1.82
C GLN A 234 9.44 7.08 2.02
N ILE A 235 8.70 6.21 1.33
CA ILE A 235 7.26 6.07 1.55
C ILE A 235 6.99 5.57 2.97
N GLY A 236 7.67 4.52 3.43
CA GLY A 236 7.53 4.04 4.82
C GLY A 236 7.84 5.14 5.83
N CYS A 237 8.92 5.88 5.60
CA CYS A 237 9.31 7.03 6.40
C CYS A 237 8.24 8.13 6.43
N PHE A 238 7.57 8.38 5.32
CA PHE A 238 6.48 9.34 5.20
C PHE A 238 5.23 8.87 5.97
N LEU A 239 4.83 7.62 5.78
CA LEU A 239 3.68 7.00 6.42
C LEU A 239 3.81 6.93 7.94
N SER A 240 5.05 6.77 8.43
CA SER A 240 5.37 6.65 9.86
C SER A 240 5.80 7.96 10.53
N SER A 241 5.86 9.07 9.80
CA SER A 241 6.33 10.36 10.36
C SER A 241 5.23 11.06 11.15
N ARG A 242 5.47 11.27 12.44
CA ARG A 242 4.54 11.97 13.33
C ARG A 242 4.18 13.38 12.83
N ASP A 243 5.18 14.16 12.44
CA ASP A 243 4.98 15.54 12.01
C ASP A 243 4.14 15.62 10.72
N ILE A 244 4.37 14.69 9.80
CA ILE A 244 3.62 14.60 8.54
C ILE A 244 2.19 14.17 8.82
N LEU A 245 2.01 13.10 9.61
CA LEU A 245 0.71 12.60 10.03
C LEU A 245 -0.11 13.71 10.70
N ASP A 246 0.46 14.41 11.69
CA ASP A 246 -0.21 15.52 12.37
C ASP A 246 -0.55 16.65 11.40
N SER A 247 0.36 16.99 10.48
CA SER A 247 0.14 18.05 9.49
C SER A 247 -1.07 17.79 8.59
N TYR A 248 -1.23 16.57 8.05
CA TYR A 248 -2.35 16.30 7.13
C TYR A 248 -3.62 15.82 7.84
N LEU A 249 -3.51 15.09 8.97
CA LEU A 249 -4.69 14.64 9.73
C LEU A 249 -5.45 15.83 10.31
N THR A 250 -4.76 16.91 10.69
CA THR A 250 -5.36 18.13 11.24
C THR A 250 -5.82 19.13 10.17
N ARG A 251 -5.48 18.91 8.89
CA ARG A 251 -5.86 19.79 7.79
C ARG A 251 -7.32 19.60 7.34
N SER A 252 -8.06 20.69 7.15
CA SER A 252 -9.47 20.65 6.69
C SER A 252 -9.65 20.77 5.17
N ARG A 253 -8.60 21.12 4.42
CA ARG A 253 -8.69 21.37 2.97
C ARG A 253 -7.45 20.89 2.24
N PRO A 254 -7.54 20.56 0.94
CA PRO A 254 -6.37 20.32 0.12
C PRO A 254 -5.40 21.53 0.13
N PRO A 255 -4.08 21.30 0.02
CA PRO A 255 -3.10 22.37 -0.13
C PRO A 255 -3.40 23.19 -1.38
N LEU A 256 -3.25 24.52 -1.29
CA LEU A 256 -3.31 25.36 -2.48
C LEU A 256 -2.05 25.18 -3.32
N PRO A 257 -2.12 25.32 -4.65
CA PRO A 257 -0.94 25.14 -5.50
C PRO A 257 0.21 26.13 -5.24
N ASN A 258 -0.11 27.30 -4.67
CA ASN A 258 0.86 28.32 -4.29
C ASN A 258 1.54 28.02 -2.95
N GLU A 259 1.01 27.10 -2.15
CA GLU A 259 1.66 26.65 -0.91
C GLU A 259 2.84 25.72 -1.27
N PRO A 260 3.98 25.81 -0.57
CA PRO A 260 5.11 24.95 -0.86
C PRO A 260 4.73 23.48 -0.66
N LEU A 261 5.13 22.62 -1.60
CA LEU A 261 5.05 21.19 -1.40
C LEU A 261 6.06 20.78 -0.32
N GLY A 262 5.66 19.91 0.60
CA GLY A 262 6.54 19.47 1.69
C GLY A 262 7.85 18.86 1.17
N PRO A 263 8.96 18.98 1.93
CA PRO A 263 10.26 18.50 1.47
C PRO A 263 10.27 16.98 1.25
N GLU A 264 9.57 16.20 2.07
CA GLU A 264 9.47 14.75 1.94
C GLU A 264 8.64 14.33 0.73
N ALA A 265 7.54 15.04 0.48
CA ALA A 265 6.73 14.86 -0.73
C ALA A 265 7.56 15.14 -1.98
N THR A 266 8.31 16.24 -1.98
CA THR A 266 9.19 16.63 -3.08
C THR A 266 10.31 15.61 -3.30
N LEU A 267 10.89 15.06 -2.23
CA LEU A 267 11.90 14.00 -2.29
C LEU A 267 11.34 12.73 -2.92
N ILE A 268 10.15 12.29 -2.50
CA ILE A 268 9.47 11.12 -3.07
C ILE A 268 9.24 11.29 -4.58
N LEU A 269 8.67 12.43 -4.99
CA LEU A 269 8.44 12.72 -6.41
C LEU A 269 9.75 12.82 -7.21
N SER A 270 10.82 13.35 -6.60
CA SER A 270 12.15 13.42 -7.19
C SER A 270 12.77 12.04 -7.40
N ILE A 271 12.55 11.11 -6.47
CA ILE A 271 12.96 9.71 -6.64
C ILE A 271 12.16 9.05 -7.75
N ILE A 272 10.82 9.24 -7.77
CA ILE A 272 9.95 8.74 -8.86
C ILE A 272 10.39 9.26 -10.22
N GLU A 273 10.77 10.54 -10.31
CA GLU A 273 11.30 11.15 -11.53
C GLU A 273 12.61 10.51 -12.00
N SER A 274 13.36 9.92 -11.08
CA SER A 274 14.67 9.30 -11.33
C SER A 274 14.59 7.81 -11.63
N LEU A 275 13.39 7.21 -11.55
CA LEU A 275 13.18 5.80 -11.90
C LEU A 275 13.40 5.58 -13.39
N ASP A 276 14.06 4.48 -13.72
CA ASP A 276 14.15 3.97 -15.08
C ASP A 276 13.08 2.87 -15.25
N PRO A 277 11.97 3.13 -15.97
CA PRO A 277 10.91 2.15 -16.13
C PRO A 277 11.38 0.83 -16.75
N SER A 278 12.46 0.85 -17.55
CA SER A 278 12.98 -0.33 -18.22
C SER A 278 13.72 -1.28 -17.27
N GLU A 279 14.49 -0.73 -16.32
CA GLU A 279 15.25 -1.52 -15.34
C GLU A 279 14.40 -1.84 -14.09
N ASP A 280 13.60 -0.89 -13.62
CA ASP A 280 12.84 -1.02 -12.37
C ASP A 280 11.61 -1.94 -12.52
N SER A 281 11.15 -2.21 -13.75
CA SER A 281 10.07 -3.17 -14.03
C SER A 281 10.41 -4.61 -13.64
N LEU A 282 11.71 -4.95 -13.60
CA LEU A 282 12.21 -6.27 -13.21
C LEU A 282 12.19 -6.48 -11.68
N HIS A 283 12.06 -5.41 -10.90
CA HIS A 283 12.03 -5.45 -9.43
C HIS A 283 10.61 -5.43 -8.86
N TYR A 284 9.62 -5.81 -9.68
CA TYR A 284 8.25 -6.05 -9.26
C TYR A 284 8.14 -7.35 -8.46
N THR A 285 8.59 -7.32 -7.21
CA THR A 285 8.25 -8.37 -6.25
C THR A 285 6.90 -8.01 -5.63
N PHE A 286 5.89 -8.79 -5.98
CA PHE A 286 4.63 -8.93 -5.25
C PHE A 286 3.91 -7.61 -4.88
N ASP A 287 3.48 -6.86 -5.89
CA ASP A 287 2.63 -5.67 -5.79
C ASP A 287 3.16 -4.45 -5.02
N GLU A 288 4.21 -4.49 -4.21
CA GLU A 288 4.83 -3.28 -3.63
C GLU A 288 5.71 -2.50 -4.64
N GLY A 289 5.40 -2.61 -5.93
CA GLY A 289 6.11 -1.93 -7.02
C GLY A 289 5.64 -0.49 -7.22
N ILE A 290 6.11 0.14 -8.30
CA ILE A 290 5.75 1.53 -8.63
C ILE A 290 4.23 1.74 -8.75
N LEU A 291 3.47 0.76 -9.26
CA LEU A 291 2.01 0.86 -9.40
C LEU A 291 1.28 0.99 -8.05
N TRP A 292 1.72 0.25 -7.02
CA TRP A 292 1.16 0.42 -5.68
C TRP A 292 1.48 1.80 -5.11
N ILE A 293 2.69 2.30 -5.35
CA ILE A 293 3.07 3.66 -4.94
C ILE A 293 2.18 4.70 -5.64
N LEU A 294 1.86 4.50 -6.92
CA LEU A 294 0.92 5.38 -7.64
C LEU A 294 -0.50 5.34 -7.05
N ASN A 295 -0.93 4.22 -6.47
CA ASN A 295 -2.24 4.10 -5.82
C ASN A 295 -2.25 4.73 -4.41
N VAL A 296 -1.13 4.63 -3.67
CA VAL A 296 -1.03 5.06 -2.27
C VAL A 296 -0.64 6.53 -2.12
N LEU A 297 0.33 7.00 -2.91
CA LEU A 297 0.87 8.35 -2.79
C LEU A 297 -0.20 9.47 -2.84
N PRO A 298 -1.20 9.42 -3.73
CA PRO A 298 -2.22 10.47 -3.82
C PRO A 298 -3.11 10.62 -2.58
N VAL A 299 -3.36 9.54 -1.84
CA VAL A 299 -4.16 9.59 -0.59
C VAL A 299 -3.29 9.93 0.62
N CYS A 300 -1.98 9.74 0.52
CA CYS A 300 -1.00 10.17 1.52
C CYS A 300 -0.61 11.64 1.34
N ILE A 301 -0.59 12.11 0.10
CA ILE A 301 -0.26 13.47 -0.30
C ILE A 301 -1.37 14.00 -1.23
N PRO A 302 -2.57 14.27 -0.69
CA PRO A 302 -3.72 14.75 -1.46
C PRO A 302 -3.53 16.21 -1.90
N ASP A 303 -2.63 16.39 -2.87
CA ASP A 303 -2.26 17.65 -3.51
C ASP A 303 -2.50 17.53 -5.01
N ILE A 304 -3.06 18.59 -5.60
CA ILE A 304 -3.39 18.61 -7.03
C ILE A 304 -2.15 18.47 -7.91
N ARG A 305 -1.00 19.01 -7.47
CA ARG A 305 0.28 18.90 -8.20
C ARG A 305 0.77 17.46 -8.25
N VAL A 306 0.60 16.72 -7.15
CA VAL A 306 0.97 15.31 -7.05
C VAL A 306 0.11 14.51 -8.01
N THR A 307 -1.22 14.60 -7.89
CA THR A 307 -2.14 13.84 -8.76
C THR A 307 -1.96 14.19 -10.25
N SER A 308 -1.85 15.48 -10.60
CA SER A 308 -1.57 15.90 -11.98
C SER A 308 -0.25 15.36 -12.50
N TYR A 309 0.82 15.43 -11.71
CA TYR A 309 2.13 14.91 -12.12
C TYR A 309 2.09 13.39 -12.36
N LEU A 310 1.45 12.65 -11.46
CA LEU A 310 1.31 11.20 -11.61
C LEU A 310 0.45 10.84 -12.83
N LEU A 311 -0.66 11.54 -13.07
CA LEU A 311 -1.58 11.27 -14.18
C LEU A 311 -1.05 11.69 -15.55
N ASP A 312 -0.41 12.87 -15.63
CA ASP A 312 -0.05 13.49 -16.90
C ASP A 312 1.38 13.14 -17.35
N ILE A 313 2.27 12.81 -16.41
CA ILE A 313 3.69 12.58 -16.68
C ILE A 313 4.09 11.13 -16.39
N ILE A 314 3.87 10.65 -15.15
CA ILE A 314 4.41 9.35 -14.72
C ILE A 314 3.65 8.19 -15.34
N LEU A 315 2.31 8.19 -15.25
CA LEU A 315 1.50 7.08 -15.76
C LEU A 315 1.69 6.87 -17.27
N PRO A 316 1.61 7.92 -18.14
CA PRO A 316 1.89 7.75 -19.56
C PRO A 316 3.33 7.28 -19.84
N ARG A 317 4.29 7.70 -19.02
CA ARG A 317 5.68 7.23 -19.11
C ARG A 317 5.76 5.73 -18.85
N LEU A 318 5.05 5.20 -17.86
CA LEU A 318 5.04 3.76 -17.56
C LEU A 318 4.29 2.95 -18.61
N GLU A 319 3.14 3.45 -19.10
CA GLU A 319 2.35 2.82 -20.17
C GLU A 319 3.17 2.58 -21.45
N HIS A 320 4.08 3.50 -21.78
CA HIS A 320 4.93 3.39 -22.96
C HIS A 320 5.87 2.17 -22.95
N TYR A 321 6.24 1.67 -21.77
CA TYR A 321 7.22 0.58 -21.65
C TYR A 321 6.60 -0.83 -21.75
N GLY A 322 5.28 -0.96 -21.93
CA GLY A 322 4.59 -2.15 -22.49
C GLY A 322 4.75 -3.51 -21.79
N SER A 323 5.69 -3.68 -20.86
CA SER A 323 6.01 -4.91 -20.14
C SER A 323 5.42 -4.95 -18.72
N PHE A 324 4.85 -3.84 -18.24
CA PHE A 324 4.06 -3.83 -17.02
C PHE A 324 2.78 -4.66 -17.26
N LYS A 325 2.57 -5.68 -16.42
CA LYS A 325 1.49 -6.69 -16.35
C LYS A 325 0.04 -6.14 -16.54
N PRO A 326 -0.98 -7.02 -16.66
CA PRO A 326 -2.07 -6.92 -17.64
C PRO A 326 -2.82 -5.58 -17.59
N LEU A 327 -3.25 -5.11 -18.78
CA LEU A 327 -4.09 -3.92 -19.05
C LEU A 327 -5.09 -3.52 -17.95
N LEU A 328 -5.64 -4.48 -17.19
CA LEU A 328 -6.58 -4.27 -16.10
C LEU A 328 -6.00 -3.53 -14.88
N PHE A 329 -4.72 -3.74 -14.54
CA PHE A 329 -4.09 -3.05 -13.41
C PHE A 329 -3.84 -1.57 -13.70
N ASP A 330 -3.39 -1.28 -14.92
CA ASP A 330 -3.18 0.09 -15.41
C ASP A 330 -4.49 0.90 -15.47
N LEU A 331 -5.56 0.27 -15.98
CA LEU A 331 -6.92 0.83 -15.97
C LEU A 331 -7.40 1.20 -14.56
N LYS A 332 -7.19 0.30 -13.58
CA LYS A 332 -7.61 0.54 -12.18
C LYS A 332 -6.81 1.67 -11.52
N THR A 333 -5.49 1.69 -11.70
CA THR A 333 -4.63 2.77 -11.18
C THR A 333 -5.02 4.12 -11.76
N ARG A 334 -5.29 4.18 -13.07
CA ARG A 334 -5.79 5.40 -13.73
C ARG A 334 -7.12 5.85 -13.15
N GLN A 335 -8.08 4.93 -12.98
CA GLN A 335 -9.39 5.23 -12.40
C GLN A 335 -9.27 5.80 -10.98
N MET A 336 -8.45 5.19 -10.14
CA MET A 336 -8.19 5.65 -8.78
C MET A 336 -7.58 7.06 -8.79
N LEU A 337 -6.54 7.28 -9.58
CA LEU A 337 -5.88 8.58 -9.67
C LEU A 337 -6.83 9.68 -10.14
N VAL A 338 -7.65 9.42 -11.18
CA VAL A 338 -8.66 10.39 -11.67
C VAL A 338 -9.73 10.63 -10.62
N GLY A 339 -10.18 9.59 -9.91
CA GLY A 339 -11.13 9.71 -8.81
C GLY A 339 -10.59 10.61 -7.70
N ILE A 340 -9.40 10.31 -7.18
CA ILE A 340 -8.74 11.11 -6.13
C ILE A 340 -8.47 12.55 -6.60
N HIS A 341 -8.04 12.73 -7.86
CA HIS A 341 -7.86 14.06 -8.44
C HIS A 341 -9.17 14.86 -8.45
N SER A 342 -10.28 14.22 -8.84
CA SER A 342 -11.61 14.85 -8.88
C SER A 342 -12.10 15.25 -7.48
N GLU A 343 -11.81 14.43 -6.46
CA GLU A 343 -12.10 14.74 -5.06
C GLU A 343 -11.35 16.00 -4.59
N ILE A 344 -10.07 16.11 -4.93
CA ILE A 344 -9.23 17.27 -4.61
C ILE A 344 -9.73 18.51 -5.36
N GLU A 345 -10.09 18.40 -6.63
CA GLU A 345 -10.71 19.49 -7.40
C GLU A 345 -12.07 19.93 -6.84
N ALA A 346 -12.82 19.02 -6.21
CA ALA A 346 -14.06 19.35 -5.50
C ALA A 346 -13.80 20.02 -4.13
N GLY A 347 -12.54 20.22 -3.74
CA GLY A 347 -12.15 20.79 -2.46
C GLY A 347 -12.21 19.80 -1.29
N ARG A 348 -12.43 18.50 -1.55
CA ARG A 348 -12.39 17.45 -0.54
C ARG A 348 -10.96 16.94 -0.35
N LEU A 349 -10.62 16.54 0.87
CA LEU A 349 -9.32 15.98 1.21
C LEU A 349 -9.46 14.45 1.34
N PRO A 350 -9.34 13.65 0.27
CA PRO A 350 -9.41 12.20 0.35
C PRO A 350 -8.17 11.66 1.07
N LEU A 351 -8.39 10.90 2.15
CA LEU A 351 -7.32 10.31 2.96
C LEU A 351 -7.28 8.79 2.86
N LEU A 352 -8.39 8.15 2.49
CA LEU A 352 -8.47 6.76 2.03
C LEU A 352 -9.31 6.71 0.74
N TYR A 353 -8.92 5.84 -0.18
CA TYR A 353 -9.62 5.64 -1.44
C TYR A 353 -9.51 4.16 -1.83
N ASP A 354 -10.54 3.40 -1.49
CA ASP A 354 -10.56 1.95 -1.66
C ASP A 354 -11.52 1.60 -2.81
N PRO A 355 -11.02 1.28 -4.02
CA PRO A 355 -11.89 0.78 -5.09
C PRO A 355 -12.54 -0.55 -4.67
N ASN A 356 -13.67 -0.89 -5.29
CA ASN A 356 -14.47 -2.14 -5.11
C ASN A 356 -13.72 -3.48 -5.14
N VAL A 357 -12.40 -3.46 -5.27
CA VAL A 357 -11.57 -4.63 -5.50
C VAL A 357 -10.61 -4.76 -4.33
N LEU A 358 -11.17 -5.08 -3.16
CA LEU A 358 -10.41 -5.71 -2.11
C LEU A 358 -11.15 -6.98 -1.70
N ILE A 359 -10.53 -8.08 -2.08
CA ILE A 359 -10.85 -9.42 -1.61
C ILE A 359 -10.50 -9.43 -0.14
N THR A 360 -11.52 -9.49 0.69
CA THR A 360 -11.31 -9.81 2.09
C THR A 360 -11.30 -11.32 2.27
N ASP A 361 -10.74 -11.81 3.38
CA ASP A 361 -10.70 -13.25 3.74
C ASP A 361 -12.04 -13.98 3.51
N ASP A 362 -13.16 -13.24 3.52
CA ASP A 362 -14.51 -13.79 3.54
C ASP A 362 -15.27 -13.76 2.18
N ILE A 363 -14.75 -13.16 1.09
CA ILE A 363 -15.58 -12.91 -0.11
C ILE A 363 -14.87 -13.10 -1.46
N ALA A 364 -15.43 -14.03 -2.21
CA ALA A 364 -15.42 -14.12 -3.68
C ALA A 364 -16.27 -13.00 -4.29
N LEU A 365 -15.67 -11.87 -4.68
CA LEU A 365 -16.42 -10.90 -5.49
C LEU A 365 -16.59 -11.49 -6.89
N ASN A 366 -17.84 -11.80 -7.24
CA ASN A 366 -18.24 -12.19 -8.58
C ASN A 366 -17.70 -11.14 -9.59
N ASN A 367 -16.79 -11.56 -10.47
CA ASN A 367 -16.04 -10.70 -11.41
C ASN A 367 -16.92 -9.78 -12.29
N ASN A 368 -18.24 -9.99 -12.33
CA ASN A 368 -19.16 -9.26 -13.19
C ASN A 368 -19.59 -7.86 -12.68
N ARG A 369 -19.19 -7.43 -11.46
CA ARG A 369 -19.44 -6.07 -10.93
C ARG A 369 -18.15 -5.28 -10.63
N LEU A 370 -17.01 -5.75 -11.16
CA LEU A 370 -15.71 -5.12 -11.00
C LEU A 370 -15.71 -3.68 -11.57
N GLY A 371 -15.29 -2.71 -10.75
CA GLY A 371 -14.78 -1.43 -11.25
C GLY A 371 -15.77 -0.28 -11.44
N SER A 372 -16.97 -0.30 -10.81
CA SER A 372 -17.88 0.85 -10.88
C SER A 372 -17.79 1.81 -9.70
N LYS A 373 -17.36 1.39 -8.50
CA LYS A 373 -17.37 2.26 -7.31
C LYS A 373 -16.06 2.21 -6.51
N ALA A 374 -15.87 3.22 -5.66
CA ALA A 374 -14.84 3.28 -4.64
C ALA A 374 -15.39 3.87 -3.34
N ALA A 375 -14.98 3.30 -2.22
CA ALA A 375 -15.17 3.88 -0.90
C ALA A 375 -14.15 5.00 -0.71
N VAL A 376 -14.62 6.16 -0.28
CA VAL A 376 -13.76 7.32 -0.01
C VAL A 376 -14.01 7.80 1.41
N LEU A 377 -12.93 7.96 2.15
CA LEU A 377 -12.92 8.58 3.47
C LEU A 377 -11.98 9.76 3.44
N GLY A 378 -12.38 10.87 4.04
CA GLY A 378 -11.52 12.03 4.10
C GLY A 378 -12.09 13.16 4.93
N ARG A 379 -11.57 14.36 4.68
CA ARG A 379 -11.99 15.59 5.36
C ARG A 379 -12.67 16.56 4.43
N THR A 380 -13.62 17.30 5.00
CA THR A 380 -14.39 18.34 4.34
C THR A 380 -13.86 19.72 4.70
N LEU A 381 -14.11 20.70 3.83
CA LEU A 381 -13.72 22.10 4.04
C LEU A 381 -14.24 22.68 5.38
N GLU A 382 -15.38 22.21 5.84
CA GLU A 382 -16.04 22.63 7.08
C GLU A 382 -15.37 22.05 8.34
N GLY A 383 -14.30 21.27 8.19
CA GLY A 383 -13.51 20.68 9.28
C GLY A 383 -14.00 19.32 9.75
N GLY A 384 -15.18 18.86 9.30
CA GLY A 384 -15.69 17.51 9.54
C GLY A 384 -15.04 16.43 8.66
N SER A 385 -15.42 15.17 8.87
CA SER A 385 -15.04 14.07 7.97
C SER A 385 -16.20 13.67 7.05
N PHE A 386 -15.89 12.99 5.96
CA PHE A 386 -16.89 12.39 5.08
C PHE A 386 -16.59 10.91 4.85
N GLN A 387 -17.67 10.14 4.65
CA GLN A 387 -17.66 8.75 4.18
C GLN A 387 -18.61 8.68 3.01
N ASP A 388 -18.11 8.32 1.83
CA ASP A 388 -18.90 8.32 0.61
C ASP A 388 -18.53 7.15 -0.30
N VAL A 389 -19.40 6.88 -1.26
CA VAL A 389 -19.17 5.89 -2.32
C VAL A 389 -19.27 6.63 -3.65
N VAL A 390 -18.14 6.73 -4.34
CA VAL A 390 -18.06 7.43 -5.62
C VAL A 390 -18.03 6.43 -6.76
N GLU A 391 -18.65 6.77 -7.89
CA GLU A 391 -18.48 5.96 -9.10
C GLU A 391 -17.06 6.18 -9.66
N LEU A 392 -16.40 5.10 -10.05
CA LEU A 392 -15.11 5.16 -10.72
C LEU A 392 -15.30 5.73 -12.13
N PRO A 393 -14.47 6.70 -12.55
CA PRO A 393 -14.61 7.32 -13.85
C PRO A 393 -14.44 6.28 -14.97
N PRO A 394 -15.23 6.36 -16.06
CA PRO A 394 -15.03 5.49 -17.20
C PRO A 394 -13.70 5.83 -17.87
N VAL A 395 -12.79 4.86 -17.99
CA VAL A 395 -11.55 5.06 -18.74
C VAL A 395 -11.80 4.61 -20.18
N ALA A 396 -11.66 5.55 -21.11
CA ALA A 396 -11.60 5.21 -22.52
C ALA A 396 -10.35 4.37 -22.77
N VAL A 397 -10.52 3.07 -23.05
CA VAL A 397 -9.43 2.24 -23.57
C VAL A 397 -9.02 2.87 -24.89
N SER A 398 -7.91 3.58 -24.92
CA SER A 398 -7.34 4.02 -26.19
C SER A 398 -7.06 2.74 -26.98
N ARG A 399 -7.72 2.59 -28.13
CA ARG A 399 -7.41 1.50 -29.06
C ARG A 399 -6.02 1.79 -29.61
N GLY A 400 -4.99 1.39 -28.85
CA GLY A 400 -3.63 1.30 -29.35
C GLY A 400 -3.64 0.37 -30.55
N THR A 401 -3.30 0.92 -31.70
CA THR A 401 -3.02 0.20 -32.94
C THR A 401 -2.06 -0.95 -32.63
N PHE A 402 -2.60 -2.17 -32.67
CA PHE A 402 -1.79 -3.37 -32.85
C PHE A 402 -1.08 -3.22 -34.20
N ILE A 403 0.20 -2.85 -34.18
CA ILE A 403 1.08 -3.13 -35.30
C ILE A 403 1.43 -4.61 -35.16
N GLN A 404 1.03 -5.37 -36.18
CA GLN A 404 1.29 -6.81 -36.34
C GLN A 404 2.77 -7.15 -36.32
#